data_AF-A0A8D8ZAR1-F1
#
_entry.id   AF-A0A8D8ZAR1-F1
#
_cell.length_a   1.000
_cell.length_b   1.000
_cell.length_c   1.000
_cell.angle_alpha   90.00
_cell.angle_beta   90.00
_cell.angle_gamma   90.00
#
_symmetry.space_group_name_H-M   'P 1'
#
loop_
_entity.id
_entity.type
_entity.pdbx_description
1 polymer ?
#
loop_
_entity_poly.entity_id
_entity_poly.type
_entity_poly.pdbx_seq_one_letter_code
_entity_poly.pdbx_strand_id
1 'polypeptide(L)'
;FLIKNYNFENLIIKDCSSLSSNDIEVQLEYYKKKNFSIEIIIIDYIQLMKSEFYSNNRVLEISDISRSLKLIAKHFDCVLIALSQLNRLIEYRLEKTPILSDLRDSGSIEQDADIVIFLNKKK
;
A
#
# COMPACT_ATOMS: atom_id res chain seq x y z
N PHE A 1 13.21 5.46 -5.75
CA PHE A 1 14.04 5.10 -4.58
C PHE A 1 15.41 4.65 -5.06
N LEU A 2 16.48 5.05 -4.39
CA LEU A 2 17.84 4.57 -4.65
C LEU A 2 18.17 3.55 -3.54
N ILE A 3 18.20 2.27 -3.89
CA ILE A 3 18.60 1.20 -2.97
C ILE A 3 20.08 0.93 -3.24
N LYS A 4 20.94 1.14 -2.24
CA LYS A 4 22.38 0.91 -2.32
C LYS A 4 22.76 -0.22 -1.36
N ASN A 5 23.75 -1.03 -1.74
CA ASN A 5 24.27 -2.15 -0.94
C ASN A 5 23.24 -3.25 -0.63
N TYR A 6 22.41 -3.63 -1.60
CA TYR A 6 21.52 -4.78 -1.49
C TYR A 6 21.88 -5.86 -2.51
N ASN A 7 21.74 -7.11 -2.08
CA ASN A 7 21.66 -8.22 -3.00
C ASN A 7 20.23 -8.29 -3.56
N PHE A 8 20.06 -8.03 -4.85
CA PHE A 8 18.77 -8.07 -5.53
C PHE A 8 18.31 -9.49 -5.88
N GLU A 9 19.10 -10.53 -5.58
CA GLU A 9 18.72 -11.93 -5.86
C GLU A 9 17.38 -12.33 -5.21
N ASN A 10 17.03 -11.70 -4.08
CA ASN A 10 15.77 -11.94 -3.37
C ASN A 10 14.68 -10.90 -3.69
N LEU A 11 14.93 -9.98 -4.63
CA LEU A 11 13.93 -9.00 -5.05
C LEU A 11 12.97 -9.61 -6.07
N ILE A 12 11.70 -9.65 -5.70
CA ILE A 12 10.62 -10.12 -6.57
C ILE A 12 9.78 -8.92 -6.98
N ILE A 13 9.76 -8.62 -8.29
CA ILE A 13 8.90 -7.58 -8.86
C ILE A 13 7.74 -8.25 -9.58
N LYS A 14 6.52 -7.85 -9.23
CA LYS A 14 5.30 -8.24 -9.92
C LYS A 14 4.66 -7.01 -10.53
N ASP A 15 4.74 -6.92 -11.85
CA ASP A 15 4.04 -5.90 -12.62
C ASP A 15 2.73 -6.51 -13.14
N CYS A 16 1.63 -6.25 -12.42
CA CYS A 16 0.30 -6.72 -12.76
C CYS A 16 -0.69 -5.58 -12.59
N SER A 17 -1.63 -5.44 -13.53
CA SER A 17 -2.66 -4.43 -13.45
C SER A 17 -3.84 -4.91 -12.58
N SER A 18 -4.44 -3.99 -11.81
CA SER A 18 -5.68 -4.23 -11.07
C SER A 18 -5.65 -5.38 -10.04
N LEU A 19 -4.52 -5.59 -9.36
CA LEU A 19 -4.41 -6.63 -8.31
C LEU A 19 -5.43 -6.41 -7.19
N SER A 20 -6.08 -7.48 -6.74
CA SER A 20 -6.82 -7.50 -5.48
C SER A 20 -5.93 -7.89 -4.31
N SER A 21 -6.40 -7.65 -3.08
CA SER A 21 -5.71 -8.12 -1.87
C SER A 21 -5.58 -9.65 -1.83
N ASN A 22 -6.58 -10.36 -2.37
CA ASN A 22 -6.59 -11.82 -2.47
C ASN A 22 -5.54 -12.32 -3.48
N ASP A 23 -5.35 -11.62 -4.62
CA ASP A 23 -4.27 -11.95 -5.56
C ASP A 23 -2.89 -11.90 -4.87
N ILE A 24 -2.66 -10.88 -4.04
CA ILE A 24 -1.43 -10.75 -3.25
C ILE A 24 -1.29 -11.94 -2.29
N GLU A 25 -2.33 -12.27 -1.52
CA GLU A 25 -2.32 -13.38 -0.57
C GLU A 25 -2.00 -14.72 -1.27
N VAL A 26 -2.60 -14.98 -2.43
CA VAL A 26 -2.31 -16.17 -3.24
C VAL A 26 -0.83 -16.24 -3.67
N GLN A 27 -0.23 -15.11 -4.06
CA GLN A 27 1.20 -15.07 -4.40
C GLN A 27 2.08 -15.34 -3.17
N LEU A 28 1.76 -14.73 -2.03
CA LEU A 28 2.52 -14.93 -0.79
C LEU A 28 2.46 -16.39 -0.33
N GLU A 29 1.29 -17.03 -0.37
CA GLU A 29 1.14 -18.46 -0.07
C GLU A 29 1.95 -19.33 -1.03
N TYR A 30 2.00 -18.98 -2.32
CA TYR A 30 2.83 -19.70 -3.29
C TYR A 30 4.33 -19.62 -2.94
N TYR A 31 4.84 -18.45 -2.55
CA TYR A 31 6.24 -18.29 -2.15
C TYR A 31 6.55 -18.98 -0.83
N LYS A 32 5.65 -18.90 0.15
CA LYS A 32 5.75 -19.60 1.43
C LYS A 32 5.86 -21.12 1.22
N LYS A 33 5.03 -21.70 0.33
CA LYS A 33 5.11 -23.13 -0.05
C LYS A 33 6.42 -23.52 -0.72
N LYS A 34 7.10 -22.58 -1.36
CA LYS A 34 8.43 -22.77 -1.96
C LYS A 34 9.57 -22.51 -0.98
N ASN A 35 9.28 -22.39 0.32
CA ASN A 35 10.25 -22.07 1.37
C ASN A 35 10.94 -20.70 1.18
N PHE A 36 10.29 -19.76 0.51
CA PHE A 36 10.72 -18.37 0.50
C PHE A 36 10.04 -17.62 1.65
N SER A 37 10.84 -17.02 2.52
CA SER A 37 10.35 -16.09 3.55
C SER A 37 10.24 -14.69 2.95
N ILE A 38 9.05 -14.09 3.02
CA ILE A 38 8.83 -12.71 2.58
C ILE A 38 8.80 -11.83 3.81
N GLU A 39 9.83 -11.02 3.97
CA GLU A 39 10.00 -10.13 5.13
C GLU A 39 9.38 -8.75 4.89
N ILE A 40 9.34 -8.31 3.63
CA ILE A 40 8.86 -6.99 3.23
C ILE A 40 7.98 -7.10 1.99
N ILE A 41 6.83 -6.41 2.03
CA ILE A 41 5.92 -6.21 0.91
C ILE A 41 5.86 -4.71 0.62
N ILE A 42 6.04 -4.34 -0.66
CA ILE A 42 5.91 -2.96 -1.11
C ILE A 42 4.81 -2.91 -2.18
N ILE A 43 3.81 -2.04 -1.99
CA ILE A 43 2.71 -1.82 -2.93
C ILE A 43 2.82 -0.42 -3.53
N ASP A 44 2.97 -0.33 -4.85
CA ASP A 44 3.05 0.92 -5.61
C ASP A 44 1.92 0.99 -6.66
N TYR A 45 0.80 1.64 -6.39
CA TYR A 45 0.30 2.22 -5.14
C TYR A 45 -1.13 1.70 -4.91
N ILE A 46 -1.65 1.78 -3.67
CA ILE A 46 -2.92 1.13 -3.28
C ILE A 46 -4.11 1.56 -4.15
N GLN A 47 -4.09 2.80 -4.67
CA GLN A 47 -5.19 3.28 -5.51
C GLN A 47 -5.24 2.60 -6.90
N LEU A 48 -4.28 1.76 -7.28
CA LEU A 48 -4.39 0.92 -8.48
C LEU A 48 -5.00 -0.46 -8.20
N MET A 49 -5.17 -0.82 -6.93
CA MET A 49 -5.81 -2.07 -6.53
C MET A 49 -7.32 -1.98 -6.63
N LYS A 50 -7.96 -3.14 -6.74
CA LYS A 50 -9.41 -3.29 -6.77
C LYS A 50 -9.92 -4.09 -5.57
N SER A 51 -11.04 -3.67 -5.02
CA SER A 51 -11.81 -4.51 -4.09
C SER A 51 -12.67 -5.49 -4.89
N GLU A 52 -12.77 -6.72 -4.39
CA GLU A 52 -13.69 -7.73 -4.94
C GLU A 52 -15.17 -7.38 -4.64
N PHE A 53 -15.42 -6.59 -3.59
CA PHE A 53 -16.75 -6.34 -3.05
C PHE A 53 -17.32 -4.96 -3.39
N TYR A 54 -16.46 -3.95 -3.57
CA TYR A 54 -16.88 -2.55 -3.70
C TYR A 54 -16.38 -1.95 -5.01
N SER A 55 -17.16 -2.05 -6.09
CA SER A 55 -16.76 -1.52 -7.41
C SER A 55 -17.21 -0.08 -7.70
N ASN A 56 -18.21 0.42 -6.97
CA ASN A 56 -18.83 1.74 -7.25
C ASN A 56 -18.61 2.78 -6.14
N ASN A 57 -18.04 2.39 -5.00
CA ASN A 57 -17.77 3.31 -3.90
C ASN A 57 -16.30 3.25 -3.54
N ARG A 58 -15.56 4.23 -4.04
CA ARG A 58 -14.11 4.28 -3.92
C ARG A 58 -13.62 4.37 -2.48
N VAL A 59 -14.36 5.04 -1.61
CA VAL A 59 -14.01 5.17 -0.19
C VAL A 59 -14.12 3.82 0.51
N LEU A 60 -15.19 3.07 0.24
CA LEU A 60 -15.35 1.72 0.79
C LEU A 60 -14.32 0.76 0.22
N GLU A 61 -14.03 0.86 -1.07
CA GLU A 61 -12.99 0.05 -1.73
C GLU A 61 -11.61 0.25 -1.09
N ILE A 62 -11.17 1.51 -0.91
CA ILE A 62 -9.89 1.78 -0.28
C ILE A 62 -9.88 1.32 1.18
N SER A 63 -11.01 1.41 1.88
CA SER A 63 -11.14 0.92 3.25
C SER A 63 -11.00 -0.60 3.35
N ASP A 64 -11.61 -1.32 2.42
CA ASP A 64 -11.51 -2.77 2.31
C ASP A 64 -10.07 -3.22 1.97
N ILE A 65 -9.45 -2.55 1.00
CA ILE A 65 -8.05 -2.80 0.61
C ILE A 65 -7.12 -2.56 1.80
N SER A 66 -7.19 -1.39 2.44
CA SER A 66 -6.34 -1.01 3.58
C SER A 66 -6.40 -2.04 4.71
N ARG A 67 -7.61 -2.40 5.13
CA ARG A 67 -7.84 -3.42 6.16
C ARG A 67 -7.30 -4.79 5.75
N SER A 68 -7.54 -5.20 4.51
CA SER A 68 -7.04 -6.48 3.98
C SER A 68 -5.51 -6.53 3.98
N LEU A 69 -4.84 -5.47 3.55
CA LEU A 69 -3.38 -5.37 3.59
C LEU A 69 -2.83 -5.47 5.03
N LYS A 70 -3.48 -4.82 6.01
CA LYS A 70 -3.11 -4.94 7.43
C LYS A 70 -3.24 -6.38 7.94
N LEU A 71 -4.28 -7.10 7.53
CA LEU A 71 -4.47 -8.51 7.89
C LEU A 71 -3.42 -9.40 7.22
N ILE A 72 -3.11 -9.18 5.94
CA ILE A 72 -2.05 -9.88 5.22
C ILE A 72 -0.71 -9.69 5.93
N ALA A 73 -0.34 -8.46 6.27
CA ALA A 73 0.91 -8.18 6.98
C ALA A 73 1.02 -8.97 8.30
N LYS A 74 -0.08 -9.04 9.07
CA LYS A 74 -0.15 -9.82 10.32
C LYS A 74 -0.11 -11.33 10.09
N HIS A 75 -0.78 -11.84 9.05
CA HIS A 75 -0.85 -13.27 8.75
C HIS A 75 0.49 -13.83 8.27
N PHE A 76 1.21 -13.06 7.45
CA PHE A 76 2.53 -13.45 6.96
C PHE A 76 3.70 -12.98 7.85
N ASP A 77 3.39 -12.30 8.96
CA ASP A 77 4.38 -11.74 9.90
C ASP A 77 5.48 -10.94 9.19
N CYS A 78 5.06 -9.99 8.34
CA CYS A 78 5.95 -9.23 7.48
C CYS A 78 5.66 -7.72 7.53
N VAL A 79 6.65 -6.92 7.14
CA VAL A 79 6.50 -5.47 7.03
C VAL A 79 5.80 -5.13 5.71
N LEU A 80 4.68 -4.42 5.77
CA LEU A 80 3.99 -3.94 4.58
C LEU A 80 4.11 -2.42 4.45
N ILE A 81 4.66 -1.98 3.31
CA ILE A 81 4.77 -0.57 2.94
C ILE A 81 3.84 -0.33 1.75
N ALA A 82 2.81 0.48 1.98
CA ALA A 82 1.85 0.83 0.94
C ALA A 82 2.04 2.28 0.53
N LEU A 83 2.25 2.53 -0.76
CA LEU A 83 2.25 3.89 -1.30
C LEU A 83 0.79 4.31 -1.49
N SER A 84 0.48 5.54 -1.09
CA SER A 84 -0.83 6.15 -1.24
C SER A 84 -0.68 7.52 -1.85
N GLN A 85 -1.48 7.80 -2.88
CA GLN A 85 -1.58 9.12 -3.47
C GLN A 85 -2.43 10.05 -2.59
N LEU A 86 -1.98 11.29 -2.41
CA LEU A 86 -2.74 12.34 -1.72
C LEU A 86 -3.77 12.99 -2.65
N ASN A 87 -4.83 13.54 -2.06
CA ASN A 87 -5.76 14.37 -2.81
C ASN A 87 -5.06 15.65 -3.31
N ARG A 88 -5.31 16.04 -4.57
CA ARG A 88 -4.75 17.25 -5.20
C ARG A 88 -5.16 18.56 -4.52
N LEU A 89 -6.15 18.54 -3.63
CA LEU A 89 -6.56 19.68 -2.81
C LEU A 89 -5.38 20.35 -2.07
N ILE A 90 -4.34 19.58 -1.73
CA ILE A 90 -3.09 20.10 -1.14
C ILE A 90 -2.45 21.19 -1.99
N GLU A 91 -2.56 21.13 -3.32
CA GLU A 91 -1.87 22.04 -4.23
C GLU A 91 -2.43 23.47 -4.19
N TYR A 92 -3.68 23.62 -3.71
CA TYR A 92 -4.38 24.90 -3.58
C TYR A 92 -4.17 25.58 -2.22
N ARG A 93 -3.57 24.88 -1.25
CA ARG A 93 -3.24 25.45 0.06
C ARG A 93 -2.00 26.36 -0.07
N LEU A 94 -1.99 27.44 0.72
CA LEU A 94 -0.83 28.32 0.85
C LEU A 94 0.39 27.53 1.36
N GLU A 95 0.18 26.77 2.44
CA GLU A 95 1.13 25.82 2.98
C GLU A 95 0.92 24.44 2.36
N LYS A 96 1.90 23.98 1.58
CA LYS A 96 1.86 22.69 0.85
C LYS A 96 2.45 21.54 1.65
N THR A 97 2.36 21.61 2.97
CA THR A 97 2.80 20.53 3.86
C THR A 97 1.68 19.49 3.95
N PRO A 98 1.93 18.23 3.56
CA PRO A 98 0.93 17.17 3.67
C PRO A 98 0.48 16.94 5.11
N ILE A 99 -0.81 16.69 5.28
CA ILE A 99 -1.44 16.36 6.56
C ILE A 99 -2.37 15.15 6.39
N LEU A 100 -2.77 14.53 7.50
CA LEU A 100 -3.65 13.35 7.50
C LEU A 100 -4.97 13.57 6.73
N SER A 101 -5.55 14.77 6.80
CA SER A 101 -6.77 15.07 6.03
C SER A 101 -6.56 15.08 4.51
N ASP A 102 -5.33 15.06 4.01
CA ASP A 102 -5.07 14.89 2.57
C ASP A 102 -5.29 13.43 2.11
N LEU A 103 -5.48 12.49 3.06
CA LEU A 103 -5.93 11.11 2.84
C LEU A 103 -7.46 10.97 2.96
N ARG A 104 -8.24 12.07 3.03
CA ARG A 104 -9.67 12.06 3.45
C ARG A 104 -10.59 11.11 2.66
N ASP A 105 -10.32 10.84 1.38
CA ASP A 105 -11.05 9.85 0.59
C ASP A 105 -10.70 8.39 0.97
N SER A 106 -9.92 8.25 2.03
CA SER A 106 -9.26 7.03 2.49
C SER A 106 -8.97 7.11 4.00
N GLY A 107 -9.87 7.70 4.79
CA GLY A 107 -9.68 7.86 6.25
C GLY A 107 -9.46 6.54 7.01
N SER A 108 -9.84 5.42 6.41
CA SER A 108 -9.49 4.07 6.85
C SER A 108 -7.99 3.79 6.82
N ILE A 109 -7.24 4.33 5.85
CA ILE A 109 -5.78 4.17 5.78
C ILE A 109 -5.13 4.71 7.06
N GLU A 110 -5.55 5.90 7.51
CA GLU A 110 -5.02 6.50 8.73
C GLU A 110 -5.28 5.61 9.96
N GLN A 111 -6.44 4.95 10.00
CA GLN A 111 -6.83 4.10 11.13
C GLN A 111 -6.16 2.73 11.12
N ASP A 112 -5.95 2.15 9.93
CA ASP A 112 -5.37 0.82 9.76
C ASP A 112 -3.83 0.83 9.80
N ALA A 113 -3.21 1.93 9.39
CA ALA A 113 -1.76 2.07 9.34
C ALA A 113 -1.15 2.27 10.74
N ASP A 114 -0.07 1.55 11.02
CA ASP A 114 0.70 1.79 12.26
C ASP A 114 1.54 3.07 12.15
N ILE A 115 2.04 3.38 10.95
CA ILE A 115 2.88 4.55 10.67
C ILE A 115 2.45 5.17 9.35
N VAL A 116 2.24 6.48 9.36
CA VAL A 116 1.99 7.28 8.15
C VAL A 116 3.17 8.23 7.93
N ILE A 117 3.82 8.11 6.77
CA ILE A 117 4.94 8.97 6.36
C ILE A 117 4.53 9.78 5.14
N PHE A 118 4.58 11.11 5.27
CA PHE A 118 4.38 12.01 4.14
C PHE A 118 5.72 12.41 3.52
N LEU A 119 5.74 12.47 2.20
CA LEU A 119 6.86 13.03 1.44
C LEU A 119 6.53 14.45 1.02
N ASN A 120 7.36 15.42 1.42
CA ASN A 120 7.26 16.79 0.97
C ASN A 120 8.60 17.26 0.43
N LYS A 121 8.64 17.70 -0.83
CA LYS A 121 9.80 18.38 -1.38
C LYS A 121 9.67 19.86 -1.02
N LYS A 122 10.33 20.29 0.06
CA LYS A 122 10.54 21.72 0.32
C LYS A 122 11.21 22.30 -0.93
N LYS A 123 10.54 23.27 -1.56
CA LYS A 123 11.14 24.08 -2.62
C LYS A 123 12.16 25.02 -2.02
#